data_AF-A0A2R5G5G5-F1
#
_entry.id   AF-A0A2R5G5G5-F1
#
_cell.length_a   1.000
_cell.length_b   1.000
_cell.length_c   1.000
_cell.angle_alpha   90.00
_cell.angle_beta   90.00
_cell.angle_gamma   90.00
#
_symmetry.space_group_name_H-M   'P 1'
#
loop_
_entity.id
_entity.type
_entity.pdbx_description
1 polymer ?
#
loop_
_entity_poly.entity_id
_entity_poly.type
_entity_poly.pdbx_seq_one_letter_code
_entity_poly.pdbx_strand_id
1 'polypeptide(L)'
;MTDNQNQPRDYDAVLGGQSPPPIDGVVLGGIEGIKRCLSNPVANVRIAALSEALKYGDAGLDILIQALQDKSRLVQRFAYRVLKQRVEPQVKQALQTYKPWNLEERFEKYQESDITQFANRQVVDFEKNIGIVEPVNKAYALRYEYDNEEDLPSQISKLLQEPNADKLEALVFGLWAEAYERDSSEIVQTLVDAKKYLTNLKAVFIGNIAYDECEISWIRQSDISPILQAYPKLEILQVRGGDGLHFSPPVRHNNLKALIVETGGLSRDAVAHICNMNLPALEHLELWFGSEDYGGDCWVEDIHPILFEEKFPNLTYLGLRNSQFTDEIVSVIVGSPVIDYISVLDLSMGTLSDAGAEGLLNCSAINNLDILNISENFLSQAMIEKFSELDVRVLANNQKEEDEDSYIHGRYCSVAE
;
A
#
# COMPACT_ATOMS: atom_id res chain seq x y z
N MET A 1 26.96 -3.09 -42.50
CA MET A 1 27.23 -1.69 -42.12
C MET A 1 26.54 -1.48 -40.80
N THR A 2 27.31 -1.28 -39.74
CA THR A 2 26.81 -1.06 -38.37
C THR A 2 26.30 0.37 -38.30
N ASP A 3 24.98 0.57 -38.37
CA ASP A 3 24.37 1.85 -38.06
C ASP A 3 24.71 2.20 -36.60
N ASN A 4 25.38 3.33 -36.43
CA ASN A 4 25.96 3.76 -35.17
C ASN A 4 24.86 4.36 -34.29
N GLN A 5 24.10 3.50 -33.59
CA GLN A 5 22.88 3.85 -32.83
C GLN A 5 23.10 4.87 -31.68
N ASN A 6 24.36 5.19 -31.34
CA ASN A 6 24.72 6.03 -30.19
C ASN A 6 25.03 7.50 -30.54
N GLN A 7 24.84 7.95 -31.78
CA GLN A 7 25.12 9.33 -32.18
C GLN A 7 23.90 10.27 -32.03
N PRO A 8 24.12 11.57 -31.74
CA PRO A 8 23.07 12.57 -31.71
C PRO A 8 22.27 12.62 -33.02
N ARG A 9 20.94 12.83 -32.94
CA ARG A 9 20.06 12.94 -34.12
C ARG A 9 19.58 14.38 -34.33
N ASP A 10 19.11 14.67 -35.54
CA ASP A 10 18.69 16.02 -35.98
C ASP A 10 17.56 16.66 -35.15
N TYR A 11 16.89 15.87 -34.29
CA TYR A 11 15.81 16.31 -33.40
C TYR A 11 16.20 16.36 -31.91
N ASP A 12 17.48 16.15 -31.56
CA ASP A 12 17.93 16.23 -30.17
C ASP A 12 17.90 17.68 -29.66
N ALA A 13 17.21 17.90 -28.55
CA ALA A 13 17.08 19.24 -27.96
C ALA A 13 18.42 19.74 -27.39
N VAL A 14 18.89 20.88 -27.89
CA VAL A 14 20.06 21.59 -27.37
C VAL A 14 19.61 22.59 -26.30
N LEU A 15 19.96 22.36 -25.04
CA LEU A 15 19.73 23.33 -23.96
C LEU A 15 20.66 24.54 -24.14
N GLY A 16 20.14 25.61 -24.73
CA GLY A 16 20.85 26.87 -24.91
C GLY A 16 20.81 27.75 -23.65
N GLY A 17 21.97 27.96 -23.01
CA GLY A 17 22.20 29.12 -22.14
C GLY A 17 22.61 30.33 -22.99
N GLN A 18 22.41 31.56 -22.48
CA GLN A 18 22.78 32.82 -23.17
C GLN A 18 24.30 33.07 -23.27
N SER A 19 25.10 32.04 -23.52
CA SER A 19 26.53 32.16 -23.79
C SER A 19 26.87 31.23 -24.95
N PRO A 20 27.62 31.72 -25.97
CA PRO A 20 28.03 30.86 -27.08
C PRO A 20 28.83 29.67 -26.53
N PRO A 21 28.62 28.45 -27.05
CA PRO A 21 29.34 27.29 -26.57
C PRO A 21 30.85 27.48 -26.81
N PRO A 22 31.72 26.96 -25.92
CA PRO A 22 33.16 26.93 -26.17
C PRO A 22 33.45 26.24 -27.51
N ILE A 23 34.49 26.68 -28.22
CA ILE A 23 34.87 26.16 -29.54
C ILE A 23 35.24 24.66 -29.49
N ASP A 24 35.48 24.12 -28.29
CA ASP A 24 35.71 22.69 -27.98
C ASP A 24 34.58 22.04 -27.14
N GLY A 25 33.42 22.69 -27.06
CA GLY A 25 32.28 22.20 -26.28
C GLY A 25 31.53 21.08 -26.99
N VAL A 26 31.74 19.83 -26.54
CA VAL A 26 30.95 18.68 -27.01
C VAL A 26 29.47 18.91 -26.67
N VAL A 27 28.64 19.06 -27.69
CA VAL A 27 27.18 18.94 -27.56
C VAL A 27 26.90 17.47 -27.28
N LEU A 28 26.73 17.12 -26.00
CA LEU A 28 26.34 15.78 -25.57
C LEU A 28 24.87 15.53 -25.92
N GLY A 29 24.57 15.42 -27.21
CA GLY A 29 23.32 14.84 -27.69
C GLY A 29 23.35 13.30 -27.59
N GLY A 30 22.29 12.63 -28.00
CA GLY A 30 22.25 11.18 -27.90
C GLY A 30 22.12 10.62 -26.48
N ILE A 31 22.57 9.37 -26.34
CA ILE A 31 22.54 8.60 -25.08
C ILE A 31 23.33 9.26 -23.95
N GLU A 32 24.45 9.92 -24.25
CA GLU A 32 25.26 10.58 -23.22
C GLU A 32 24.55 11.81 -22.63
N GLY A 33 23.77 12.53 -23.45
CA GLY A 33 22.87 13.58 -22.97
C GLY A 33 21.81 13.04 -22.02
N ILE A 34 21.19 11.90 -22.37
CA ILE A 34 20.20 11.21 -21.53
C ILE A 34 20.82 10.81 -20.18
N LYS A 35 21.98 10.13 -20.18
CA LYS A 35 22.68 9.72 -18.94
C LYS A 35 22.97 10.89 -18.02
N ARG A 36 23.36 12.04 -18.58
CA ARG A 36 23.56 13.28 -17.80
C ARG A 36 22.26 13.77 -17.17
N CYS A 37 21.15 13.77 -17.93
CA CYS A 37 19.84 14.14 -17.40
C CYS A 37 19.35 13.20 -16.30
N LEU A 38 19.69 11.90 -16.36
CA LEU A 38 19.36 10.93 -15.32
C LEU A 38 20.13 11.15 -14.00
N SER A 39 21.19 11.96 -13.99
CA SER A 39 21.85 12.37 -12.74
C SER A 39 21.17 13.59 -12.08
N ASN A 40 20.14 14.17 -12.71
CA ASN A 40 19.47 15.37 -12.22
C ASN A 40 18.70 15.07 -10.92
N PRO A 41 18.73 15.94 -9.89
CA PRO A 41 17.98 15.73 -8.65
C PRO A 41 16.46 15.71 -8.86
N VAL A 42 15.93 16.37 -9.88
CA VAL A 42 14.49 16.50 -10.16
C VAL A 42 13.96 15.27 -10.89
N ALA A 43 12.99 14.58 -10.30
CA ALA A 43 12.41 13.35 -10.86
C ALA A 43 11.79 13.55 -12.26
N ASN A 44 11.02 14.63 -12.46
CA ASN A 44 10.37 14.92 -13.75
C ASN A 44 11.38 15.13 -14.89
N VAL A 45 12.57 15.68 -14.60
CA VAL A 45 13.64 15.80 -15.61
C VAL A 45 14.19 14.42 -15.99
N ARG A 46 14.33 13.51 -15.01
CA ARG A 46 14.74 12.13 -15.26
C ARG A 46 13.68 11.37 -16.06
N ILE A 47 12.39 11.53 -15.74
CA ILE A 47 11.27 10.94 -16.50
C ILE A 47 11.27 11.41 -17.96
N ALA A 48 11.45 12.71 -18.20
CA ALA A 48 11.57 13.24 -19.55
C ALA A 48 12.76 12.63 -20.31
N ALA A 49 13.90 12.44 -19.64
CA ALA A 49 15.07 11.79 -20.22
C ALA A 49 14.83 10.30 -20.54
N LEU A 50 14.08 9.57 -19.70
CA LEU A 50 13.67 8.19 -19.98
C LEU A 50 12.74 8.10 -21.18
N SER A 51 11.85 9.08 -21.36
CA SER A 51 10.99 9.16 -22.56
C SER A 51 11.83 9.31 -23.83
N GLU A 52 12.88 10.13 -23.79
CA GLU A 52 13.82 10.31 -24.90
C GLU A 52 14.66 9.06 -25.16
N ALA A 53 15.00 8.28 -24.12
CA ALA A 53 15.76 7.04 -24.25
C ALA A 53 15.10 6.03 -25.19
N LEU A 54 13.77 6.03 -25.30
CA LEU A 54 13.03 5.13 -26.20
C LEU A 54 13.40 5.26 -27.67
N LYS A 55 13.99 6.39 -28.08
CA LYS A 55 14.44 6.62 -29.46
C LYS A 55 15.71 5.85 -29.83
N TYR A 56 16.37 5.24 -28.85
CA TYR A 56 17.73 4.67 -28.96
C TYR A 56 17.80 3.14 -28.91
N GLY A 57 16.69 2.43 -29.18
CA GLY A 57 16.68 0.96 -29.30
C GLY A 57 17.17 0.26 -28.03
N ASP A 58 18.01 -0.78 -28.18
CA ASP A 58 18.51 -1.60 -27.06
C ASP A 58 19.25 -0.78 -26.01
N ALA A 59 20.04 0.21 -26.43
CA ALA A 59 20.77 1.07 -25.50
C ALA A 59 19.83 2.00 -24.71
N GLY A 60 18.68 2.36 -25.28
CA GLY A 60 17.59 3.02 -24.59
C GLY A 60 16.85 2.11 -23.60
N LEU A 61 16.65 0.83 -23.96
CA LEU A 61 16.07 -0.18 -23.07
C LEU A 61 16.96 -0.44 -21.86
N ASP A 62 18.28 -0.50 -22.04
CA ASP A 62 19.22 -0.67 -20.94
C ASP A 62 19.15 0.49 -19.94
N ILE A 63 18.95 1.71 -20.43
CA ILE A 63 18.70 2.89 -19.59
C ILE A 63 17.42 2.74 -18.78
N LEU A 64 16.32 2.29 -19.40
CA LEU A 64 15.06 2.06 -18.70
C LEU A 64 15.21 0.95 -17.66
N ILE A 65 15.90 -0.14 -17.98
CA ILE A 65 16.17 -1.23 -17.03
C ILE A 65 16.96 -0.71 -15.82
N GLN A 66 17.99 0.11 -16.04
CA GLN A 66 18.74 0.74 -14.95
C GLN A 66 17.85 1.67 -14.09
N ALA A 67 16.89 2.35 -14.70
CA ALA A 67 15.98 3.24 -14.01
C ALA A 67 14.98 2.53 -13.07
N LEU A 68 14.81 1.21 -13.18
CA LEU A 68 14.11 0.40 -12.17
C LEU A 68 14.78 0.49 -10.78
N GLN A 69 16.05 0.91 -10.71
CA GLN A 69 16.81 1.11 -9.48
C GLN A 69 16.99 2.60 -9.11
N ASP A 70 16.26 3.52 -9.77
CA ASP A 70 16.36 4.96 -9.48
C ASP A 70 15.92 5.28 -8.04
N LYS A 71 16.54 6.26 -7.40
CA LYS A 71 16.17 6.69 -6.03
C LYS A 71 14.74 7.22 -5.88
N SER A 72 14.08 7.61 -6.98
CA SER A 72 12.70 8.08 -7.00
C SER A 72 11.78 7.00 -7.54
N ARG A 73 10.78 6.65 -6.73
CA ARG A 73 9.72 5.73 -7.13
C ARG A 73 8.94 6.20 -8.36
N LEU A 74 8.79 7.51 -8.56
CA LEU A 74 8.17 8.06 -9.78
C LEU A 74 8.95 7.67 -11.06
N VAL A 75 10.28 7.65 -10.96
CA VAL A 75 11.17 7.28 -12.08
C VAL A 75 11.18 5.76 -12.29
N GLN A 76 11.30 4.96 -11.20
CA GLN A 76 11.15 3.50 -11.26
C GLN A 76 9.78 3.12 -11.87
N ARG A 77 8.73 3.78 -11.38
CA ARG A 77 7.39 4.04 -11.97
C ARG A 77 7.37 3.97 -13.48
N PHE A 78 7.82 5.09 -14.03
CA PHE A 78 7.81 5.35 -15.46
C PHE A 78 8.58 4.27 -16.22
N ALA A 79 9.78 3.92 -15.74
CA ALA A 79 10.61 2.90 -16.37
C ALA A 79 9.89 1.55 -16.44
N TYR A 80 9.32 1.10 -15.32
CA TYR A 80 8.59 -0.15 -15.22
C TYR A 80 7.40 -0.21 -16.17
N ARG A 81 6.55 0.82 -16.21
CA ARG A 81 5.37 0.86 -17.12
C ARG A 81 5.76 0.76 -18.58
N VAL A 82 6.80 1.49 -18.97
CA VAL A 82 7.32 1.46 -20.34
C VAL A 82 7.91 0.09 -20.67
N LEU A 83 8.64 -0.52 -19.74
CA LEU A 83 9.24 -1.84 -19.91
C LEU A 83 8.21 -2.97 -19.93
N LYS A 84 7.10 -2.86 -19.20
CA LYS A 84 6.05 -3.89 -19.12
C LYS A 84 5.45 -4.23 -20.49
N GLN A 85 5.39 -3.27 -21.40
CA GLN A 85 4.86 -3.44 -22.77
C GLN A 85 5.88 -4.06 -23.75
N ARG A 86 7.10 -4.37 -23.27
CA ARG A 86 8.23 -4.82 -24.10
C ARG A 86 8.40 -6.34 -24.01
N VAL A 87 8.82 -6.95 -25.12
CA VAL A 87 8.92 -8.42 -25.25
C VAL A 87 10.37 -8.92 -25.27
N GLU A 88 11.32 -7.99 -25.29
CA GLU A 88 12.76 -8.20 -25.36
C GLU A 88 13.26 -9.03 -24.16
N PRO A 89 14.15 -10.04 -24.36
CA PRO A 89 14.56 -10.96 -23.29
C PRO A 89 15.17 -10.29 -22.06
N GLN A 90 16.03 -9.28 -22.25
CA GLN A 90 16.66 -8.53 -21.16
C GLN A 90 15.64 -7.76 -20.31
N VAL A 91 14.57 -7.27 -20.95
CA VAL A 91 13.47 -6.60 -20.25
C VAL A 91 12.67 -7.61 -19.44
N LYS A 92 12.28 -8.74 -20.04
CA LYS A 92 11.59 -9.82 -19.30
C LYS A 92 12.39 -10.30 -18.09
N GLN A 93 13.70 -10.45 -18.23
CA GLN A 93 14.58 -10.84 -17.13
C GLN A 93 14.62 -9.77 -16.02
N ALA A 94 14.74 -8.49 -16.38
CA ALA A 94 14.74 -7.40 -15.40
C ALA A 94 13.40 -7.33 -14.62
N LEU A 95 12.28 -7.43 -15.34
CA LEU A 95 10.94 -7.38 -14.74
C LEU A 95 10.61 -8.58 -13.84
N GLN A 96 11.21 -9.75 -14.07
CA GLN A 96 11.08 -10.89 -13.15
C GLN A 96 11.67 -10.60 -11.76
N THR A 97 12.66 -9.71 -11.67
CA THR A 97 13.32 -9.36 -10.41
C THR A 97 12.76 -8.11 -9.75
N TYR A 98 12.09 -7.24 -10.52
CA TYR A 98 11.53 -6.00 -10.01
C TYR A 98 10.09 -6.21 -9.55
N LYS A 99 9.86 -6.06 -8.25
CA LYS A 99 8.52 -6.04 -7.66
C LYS A 99 8.09 -4.58 -7.43
N PRO A 100 7.16 -4.02 -8.24
CA PRO A 100 6.67 -2.65 -8.05
C PRO A 100 5.97 -2.47 -6.70
N TRP A 101 5.43 -3.57 -6.17
CA TRP A 101 4.77 -3.66 -4.88
C TRP A 101 5.16 -4.98 -4.21
N ASN A 102 5.32 -4.97 -2.88
CA ASN A 102 6.02 -6.03 -2.13
C ASN A 102 5.28 -6.43 -0.86
N LEU A 103 3.94 -6.54 -0.87
CA LEU A 103 3.18 -7.06 0.27
C LEU A 103 2.22 -8.16 -0.19
N GLU A 104 2.74 -9.18 -0.89
CA GLU A 104 1.96 -10.23 -1.56
C GLU A 104 0.93 -10.91 -0.67
N GLU A 105 1.18 -10.97 0.64
CA GLU A 105 0.23 -11.44 1.65
C GLU A 105 -1.13 -10.72 1.62
N ARG A 106 -1.21 -9.50 1.08
CA ARG A 106 -2.46 -8.70 1.04
C ARG A 106 -3.45 -9.12 -0.05
N PHE A 107 -3.02 -9.92 -1.03
CA PHE A 107 -3.91 -10.51 -2.04
C PHE A 107 -4.47 -11.87 -1.64
N GLU A 108 -4.03 -12.42 -0.51
CA GLU A 108 -4.62 -13.63 0.03
C GLU A 108 -6.05 -13.36 0.47
N LYS A 109 -6.89 -14.41 0.38
CA LYS A 109 -8.26 -14.34 0.90
C LYS A 109 -8.17 -13.94 2.38
N TYR A 110 -9.02 -13.01 2.81
CA TYR A 110 -9.14 -12.68 4.22
C TYR A 110 -9.37 -13.95 5.04
N GLN A 111 -8.65 -14.07 6.14
CA GLN A 111 -8.82 -15.13 7.12
C GLN A 111 -9.25 -14.51 8.43
N GLU A 112 -10.29 -15.09 9.03
CA GLU A 112 -10.83 -14.74 10.33
C GLU A 112 -9.91 -15.20 11.49
N SER A 113 -8.87 -15.98 11.19
CA SER A 113 -7.88 -16.47 12.15
C SER A 113 -6.63 -15.59 12.19
N ASP A 114 -5.72 -15.95 13.09
CA ASP A 114 -4.39 -15.35 13.14
C ASP A 114 -3.63 -15.41 11.81
N ILE A 115 -2.99 -14.30 11.47
CA ILE A 115 -2.14 -14.21 10.29
C ILE A 115 -0.85 -15.02 10.49
N THR A 116 -0.40 -15.66 9.41
CA THR A 116 0.88 -16.39 9.40
C THR A 116 2.03 -15.55 8.85
N GLN A 117 1.71 -14.44 8.18
CA GLN A 117 2.69 -13.50 7.63
C GLN A 117 2.29 -12.05 7.91
N PHE A 118 3.29 -11.23 8.25
CA PHE A 118 3.15 -9.79 8.41
C PHE A 118 4.40 -9.08 7.87
N ALA A 119 4.22 -8.11 6.99
CA ALA A 119 5.32 -7.31 6.45
C ALA A 119 6.41 -8.18 5.79
N ASN A 120 6.03 -9.20 5.01
CA ASN A 120 6.89 -10.26 4.44
C ASN A 120 7.71 -11.05 5.47
N ARG A 121 7.23 -11.17 6.71
CA ARG A 121 7.89 -11.95 7.77
C ARG A 121 6.93 -13.01 8.28
N GLN A 122 7.48 -14.16 8.63
CA GLN A 122 6.70 -15.17 9.35
C GLN A 122 6.31 -14.63 10.72
N VAL A 123 5.04 -14.74 11.07
CA VAL A 123 4.55 -14.41 12.43
C VAL A 123 4.84 -15.60 13.35
N VAL A 124 5.41 -15.31 14.52
CA VAL A 124 5.66 -16.29 15.59
C VAL A 124 5.28 -15.68 16.93
N ASP A 125 4.67 -16.46 17.81
CA ASP A 125 4.36 -15.98 19.16
C ASP A 125 5.63 -15.84 20.00
N PHE A 126 5.66 -14.80 20.82
CA PHE A 126 6.76 -14.57 21.74
C PHE A 126 6.60 -15.46 22.97
N GLU A 127 7.42 -16.50 23.05
CA GLU A 127 7.50 -17.33 24.25
C GLU A 127 8.79 -17.02 25.04
N LYS A 128 8.66 -16.68 26.32
CA LYS A 128 9.79 -16.24 27.18
C LYS A 128 10.88 -17.32 27.36
N ASN A 129 10.51 -18.59 27.34
CA ASN A 129 11.42 -19.74 27.37
C ASN A 129 12.26 -19.89 26.09
N ILE A 130 11.78 -19.37 24.96
CA ILE A 130 12.49 -19.39 23.66
C ILE A 130 13.29 -18.09 23.45
N GLY A 131 12.69 -16.95 23.76
CA GLY A 131 13.30 -15.62 23.56
C GLY A 131 13.35 -15.17 22.10
N ILE A 132 14.13 -14.11 21.82
CA ILE A 132 14.25 -13.53 20.47
C ILE A 132 15.44 -14.14 19.71
N VAL A 133 15.15 -15.22 18.98
CA VAL A 133 16.12 -15.96 18.16
C VAL A 133 16.42 -15.27 16.81
N GLU A 134 15.39 -14.80 16.10
CA GLU A 134 15.52 -14.26 14.73
C GLU A 134 14.84 -12.88 14.59
N PRO A 135 15.49 -11.79 15.03
CA PRO A 135 14.85 -10.48 15.18
C PRO A 135 14.50 -9.76 13.86
N VAL A 136 15.07 -10.17 12.72
CA VAL A 136 14.97 -9.44 11.43
C VAL A 136 13.91 -10.02 10.48
N ASN A 137 13.82 -11.35 10.40
CA ASN A 137 12.98 -12.05 9.42
C ASN A 137 11.68 -12.61 10.02
N LYS A 138 11.45 -12.41 11.33
CA LYS A 138 10.23 -12.80 12.02
C LYS A 138 9.52 -11.58 12.57
N ALA A 139 8.19 -11.67 12.60
CA ALA A 139 7.33 -10.75 13.33
C ALA A 139 6.90 -11.45 14.61
N TYR A 140 7.28 -10.88 15.76
CA TYR A 140 6.97 -11.46 17.05
C TYR A 140 5.59 -10.99 17.51
N ALA A 141 4.69 -11.95 17.79
CA ALA A 141 3.35 -11.70 18.26
C ALA A 141 3.29 -11.76 19.79
N LEU A 142 2.54 -10.83 20.38
CA LEU A 142 2.20 -10.78 21.80
C LEU A 142 0.67 -10.85 21.90
N ARG A 143 0.15 -11.78 22.71
CA ARG A 143 -1.28 -12.09 22.79
C ARG A 143 -1.67 -12.39 24.23
N TYR A 144 -2.79 -11.85 24.66
CA TYR A 144 -3.41 -12.25 25.90
C TYR A 144 -4.07 -13.63 25.71
N GLU A 145 -3.87 -14.52 26.67
CA GLU A 145 -4.53 -15.84 26.70
C GLU A 145 -5.34 -15.95 27.98
N TYR A 146 -6.57 -16.45 27.93
CA TYR A 146 -7.42 -16.55 29.12
C TYR A 146 -6.84 -17.47 30.21
N ASP A 147 -6.06 -18.48 29.84
CA ASP A 147 -5.39 -19.40 30.77
C ASP A 147 -4.10 -18.80 31.37
N ASN A 148 -3.63 -17.67 30.83
CA ASN A 148 -2.43 -16.96 31.27
C ASN A 148 -2.77 -15.47 31.43
N GLU A 149 -3.12 -15.07 32.66
CA GLU A 149 -3.53 -13.70 33.04
C GLU A 149 -2.46 -12.60 32.80
N GLU A 150 -1.41 -12.88 32.04
CA GLU A 150 -0.38 -11.91 31.70
C GLU A 150 -0.85 -10.96 30.59
N ASP A 151 -1.03 -9.69 30.95
CA ASP A 151 -1.37 -8.62 30.02
C ASP A 151 -0.24 -8.27 29.03
N LEU A 152 -0.62 -7.67 27.90
CA LEU A 152 0.34 -7.27 26.87
C LEU A 152 1.43 -6.30 27.40
N PRO A 153 1.14 -5.29 28.25
CA PRO A 153 2.18 -4.44 28.84
C PRO A 153 3.27 -5.23 29.60
N SER A 154 2.88 -6.27 30.35
CA SER A 154 3.83 -7.15 31.05
C SER A 154 4.64 -7.99 30.07
N GLN A 155 4.02 -8.52 29.01
CA GLN A 155 4.72 -9.26 27.97
C GLN A 155 5.73 -8.38 27.22
N ILE A 156 5.37 -7.13 26.89
CA ILE A 156 6.31 -6.15 26.31
C ILE A 156 7.50 -5.98 27.27
N SER A 157 7.24 -5.75 28.56
CA SER A 157 8.30 -5.57 29.56
C SER A 157 9.25 -6.78 29.64
N LYS A 158 8.74 -8.00 29.47
CA LYS A 158 9.57 -9.23 29.40
C LYS A 158 10.34 -9.34 28.09
N LEU A 159 9.75 -8.95 26.97
CA LEU A 159 10.37 -8.93 25.65
C LEU A 159 11.55 -7.94 25.62
N LEU A 160 11.41 -6.76 26.25
CA LEU A 160 12.48 -5.76 26.30
C LEU A 160 13.73 -6.21 27.08
N GLN A 161 13.60 -7.23 27.92
CA GLN A 161 14.72 -7.81 28.67
C GLN A 161 15.47 -8.87 27.87
N GLU A 162 14.95 -9.31 26.73
CA GLU A 162 15.57 -10.33 25.91
C GLU A 162 16.81 -9.82 25.16
N PRO A 163 17.85 -10.65 25.01
CA PRO A 163 18.89 -10.39 24.03
C PRO A 163 18.26 -10.17 22.65
N ASN A 164 18.79 -9.22 21.88
CA ASN A 164 18.33 -8.85 20.53
C ASN A 164 17.00 -8.07 20.44
N ALA A 165 16.37 -7.66 21.55
CA ALA A 165 15.21 -6.76 21.49
C ALA A 165 15.51 -5.48 20.69
N ASP A 166 16.74 -4.97 20.75
CA ASP A 166 17.21 -3.80 20.00
C ASP A 166 17.28 -3.99 18.48
N LYS A 167 17.36 -5.24 18.03
CA LYS A 167 17.44 -5.63 16.62
C LYS A 167 16.08 -5.97 16.02
N LEU A 168 15.05 -6.13 16.86
CA LEU A 168 13.72 -6.56 16.46
C LEU A 168 13.13 -5.63 15.40
N GLU A 169 12.63 -6.20 14.30
CA GLU A 169 12.10 -5.43 13.17
C GLU A 169 10.59 -5.37 13.11
N ALA A 170 9.88 -6.36 13.66
CA ALA A 170 8.43 -6.42 13.55
C ALA A 170 7.76 -6.95 14.81
N LEU A 171 6.68 -6.28 15.22
CA LEU A 171 5.81 -6.66 16.33
C LEU A 171 4.36 -6.76 15.86
N VAL A 172 3.68 -7.78 16.36
CA VAL A 172 2.24 -8.00 16.18
C VAL A 172 1.62 -8.06 17.57
N PHE A 173 0.52 -7.35 17.76
CA PHE A 173 -0.25 -7.36 19.00
C PHE A 173 -1.62 -7.94 18.70
N GLY A 174 -1.90 -9.11 19.26
CA GLY A 174 -3.20 -9.76 19.15
C GLY A 174 -4.14 -9.35 20.26
N LEU A 175 -4.95 -10.30 20.74
CA LEU A 175 -5.94 -10.05 21.81
C LEU A 175 -5.29 -9.36 23.01
N TRP A 176 -5.96 -8.35 23.56
CA TRP A 176 -5.68 -7.79 24.87
C TRP A 176 -6.83 -8.02 25.82
N ALA A 177 -6.55 -7.91 27.12
CA ALA A 177 -7.54 -8.15 28.16
C ALA A 177 -8.77 -7.25 27.98
N GLU A 178 -9.95 -7.88 27.90
CA GLU A 178 -11.24 -7.21 27.76
C GLU A 178 -11.29 -6.28 26.53
N ALA A 179 -10.83 -6.74 25.36
CA ALA A 179 -10.69 -5.90 24.15
C ALA A 179 -11.97 -5.19 23.65
N TYR A 180 -13.13 -5.66 24.09
CA TYR A 180 -14.44 -5.06 23.83
C TYR A 180 -14.87 -4.00 24.87
N GLU A 181 -14.14 -3.85 25.99
CA GLU A 181 -14.35 -2.85 27.04
C GLU A 181 -13.18 -1.89 27.20
N ARG A 182 -11.94 -2.38 27.07
CA ARG A 182 -10.69 -1.62 27.21
C ARG A 182 -10.08 -1.34 25.85
N ASP A 183 -9.63 -0.11 25.66
CA ASP A 183 -8.99 0.31 24.41
C ASP A 183 -7.49 -0.03 24.35
N SER A 184 -6.90 0.17 23.17
CA SER A 184 -5.48 -0.09 22.92
C SER A 184 -4.50 0.92 23.56
N SER A 185 -4.96 1.92 24.31
CA SER A 185 -4.11 3.06 24.75
C SER A 185 -2.94 2.63 25.63
N GLU A 186 -3.13 1.65 26.51
CA GLU A 186 -2.05 1.12 27.36
C GLU A 186 -0.97 0.41 26.54
N ILE A 187 -1.37 -0.31 25.47
CA ILE A 187 -0.45 -0.99 24.54
C ILE A 187 0.35 0.05 23.76
N VAL A 188 -0.34 1.05 23.19
CA VAL A 188 0.28 2.17 22.46
C VAL A 188 1.29 2.89 23.34
N GLN A 189 0.90 3.26 24.57
CA GLN A 189 1.77 3.99 25.49
C GLN A 189 2.97 3.15 25.91
N THR A 190 2.78 1.87 26.23
CA THR A 190 3.88 0.95 26.59
C THR A 190 4.87 0.80 25.44
N LEU A 191 4.37 0.69 24.20
CA LEU A 191 5.22 0.64 23.01
C LEU A 191 5.97 1.96 22.79
N VAL A 192 5.36 3.12 23.04
CA VAL A 192 6.03 4.43 22.96
C VAL A 192 7.15 4.55 24.00
N ASP A 193 6.92 4.07 25.22
CA ASP A 193 7.91 4.10 26.30
C ASP A 193 9.09 3.14 26.01
N ALA A 194 8.84 2.08 25.25
CA ALA A 194 9.83 1.12 24.80
C ALA A 194 10.77 1.63 23.67
N LYS A 195 10.52 2.80 23.08
CA LYS A 195 11.22 3.27 21.86
C LYS A 195 12.75 3.32 21.93
N LYS A 196 13.30 3.48 23.14
CA LYS A 196 14.76 3.51 23.36
C LYS A 196 15.40 2.12 23.29
N TYR A 197 14.60 1.07 23.48
CA TYR A 197 15.00 -0.32 23.45
C TYR A 197 14.72 -0.91 22.07
N LEU A 198 13.56 -0.65 21.47
CA LEU A 198 13.15 -1.20 20.16
C LEU A 198 13.65 -0.35 18.97
N THR A 199 14.96 -0.08 18.91
CA THR A 199 15.54 0.93 18.00
C THR A 199 15.58 0.55 16.50
N ASN A 200 15.27 -0.71 16.19
CA ASN A 200 15.24 -1.23 14.81
C ASN A 200 13.82 -1.61 14.34
N LEU A 201 12.78 -1.23 15.09
CA LEU A 201 11.40 -1.56 14.74
C LEU A 201 10.99 -0.87 13.42
N LYS A 202 10.50 -1.68 12.48
CA LYS A 202 10.11 -1.31 11.11
C LYS A 202 8.65 -1.63 10.79
N ALA A 203 8.03 -2.60 11.47
CA ALA A 203 6.64 -2.95 11.23
C ALA A 203 5.88 -3.18 12.54
N VAL A 204 4.68 -2.63 12.65
CA VAL A 204 3.80 -2.83 13.81
C VAL A 204 2.39 -3.14 13.32
N PHE A 205 1.79 -4.20 13.86
CA PHE A 205 0.37 -4.49 13.72
C PHE A 205 -0.30 -4.45 15.09
N ILE A 206 -1.22 -3.52 15.31
CA ILE A 206 -2.10 -3.49 16.49
C ILE A 206 -3.46 -4.13 16.16
N GLY A 207 -3.89 -5.08 16.98
CA GLY A 207 -5.23 -5.66 16.87
C GLY A 207 -5.32 -6.85 15.94
N ASN A 208 -4.27 -7.66 15.80
CA ASN A 208 -4.37 -8.95 15.12
C ASN A 208 -5.18 -9.94 15.99
N ILE A 209 -6.48 -9.69 16.09
CA ILE A 209 -7.45 -10.43 16.87
C ILE A 209 -8.28 -11.25 15.88
N ALA A 210 -8.44 -12.54 16.17
CA ALA A 210 -9.25 -13.45 15.39
C ALA A 210 -10.73 -13.24 15.70
N TYR A 211 -11.60 -13.59 14.74
CA TYR A 211 -13.05 -13.42 14.86
C TYR A 211 -13.63 -14.15 16.08
N ASP A 212 -13.11 -15.35 16.39
CA ASP A 212 -13.54 -16.15 17.54
C ASP A 212 -13.04 -15.62 18.89
N GLU A 213 -12.06 -14.71 18.89
CA GLU A 213 -11.58 -14.00 20.09
C GLU A 213 -12.38 -12.72 20.34
N CYS A 214 -12.55 -11.89 19.30
CA CYS A 214 -13.33 -10.65 19.34
C CYS A 214 -13.70 -10.24 17.91
N GLU A 215 -15.00 -10.07 17.67
CA GLU A 215 -15.56 -9.44 16.48
C GLU A 215 -14.88 -8.09 16.19
N ILE A 216 -14.51 -7.84 14.92
CA ILE A 216 -13.75 -6.65 14.50
C ILE A 216 -14.46 -5.33 14.85
N SER A 217 -15.79 -5.35 14.86
CA SER A 217 -16.64 -4.21 15.22
C SER A 217 -16.57 -3.86 16.72
N TRP A 218 -16.19 -4.82 17.56
CA TRP A 218 -16.08 -4.63 19.02
C TRP A 218 -14.67 -4.26 19.47
N ILE A 219 -13.66 -4.38 18.60
CA ILE A 219 -12.27 -4.07 18.94
C ILE A 219 -12.12 -2.56 19.19
N ARG A 220 -11.86 -2.20 20.45
CA ARG A 220 -11.65 -0.81 20.88
C ARG A 220 -10.22 -0.35 20.66
N GLN A 221 -10.02 0.53 19.69
CA GLN A 221 -8.75 1.21 19.41
C GLN A 221 -8.63 2.55 20.15
N SER A 222 -7.48 3.20 20.00
CA SER A 222 -7.15 4.51 20.57
C SER A 222 -6.43 5.41 19.55
N ASP A 223 -5.81 6.51 20.00
CA ASP A 223 -4.90 7.29 19.14
C ASP A 223 -3.67 6.46 18.80
N ILE A 224 -3.42 6.24 17.51
CA ILE A 224 -2.27 5.45 17.02
C ILE A 224 -1.07 6.34 16.66
N SER A 225 -1.29 7.65 16.53
CA SER A 225 -0.26 8.65 16.16
C SER A 225 1.02 8.60 17.01
N PRO A 226 0.97 8.34 18.32
CA PRO A 226 2.17 8.25 19.15
C PRO A 226 3.19 7.21 18.65
N ILE A 227 2.75 6.10 18.04
CA ILE A 227 3.64 5.08 17.48
C ILE A 227 4.47 5.67 16.34
N LEU A 228 3.83 6.41 15.42
CA LEU A 228 4.51 7.07 14.31
C LEU A 228 5.55 8.07 14.79
N GLN A 229 5.27 8.80 15.88
CA GLN A 229 6.24 9.75 16.45
C GLN A 229 7.41 9.07 17.17
N ALA A 230 7.17 7.91 17.77
CA ALA A 230 8.15 7.19 18.55
C ALA A 230 9.18 6.43 17.70
N TYR A 231 8.78 5.93 16.53
CA TYR A 231 9.57 4.99 15.71
C TYR A 231 9.94 5.56 14.34
N PRO A 232 11.00 6.38 14.22
CA PRO A 232 11.33 7.08 12.98
C PRO A 232 11.74 6.15 11.81
N LYS A 233 12.02 4.88 12.08
CA LYS A 233 12.33 3.85 11.07
C LYS A 233 11.12 3.01 10.67
N LEU A 234 9.93 3.28 11.23
CA LEU A 234 8.73 2.50 10.94
C LEU A 234 8.35 2.63 9.47
N GLU A 235 8.25 1.49 8.81
CA GLU A 235 7.90 1.37 7.39
C GLU A 235 6.47 0.90 7.20
N ILE A 236 5.92 0.10 8.11
CA ILE A 236 4.58 -0.48 8.00
C ILE A 236 3.83 -0.32 9.31
N LEU A 237 2.62 0.23 9.24
CA LEU A 237 1.68 0.28 10.36
C LEU A 237 0.35 -0.32 9.90
N GLN A 238 -0.08 -1.36 10.60
CA GLN A 238 -1.39 -1.99 10.41
C GLN A 238 -2.19 -1.88 11.70
N VAL A 239 -3.48 -1.58 11.58
CA VAL A 239 -4.41 -1.49 12.70
C VAL A 239 -5.71 -2.19 12.32
N ARG A 240 -6.25 -3.01 13.22
CA ARG A 240 -7.53 -3.70 13.04
C ARG A 240 -8.49 -3.36 14.18
N GLY A 241 -9.71 -2.95 13.85
CA GLY A 241 -10.72 -2.45 14.78
C GLY A 241 -11.01 -0.96 14.54
N GLY A 242 -12.29 -0.60 14.54
CA GLY A 242 -12.75 0.76 14.20
C GLY A 242 -13.15 1.62 15.40
N ASP A 243 -13.69 1.02 16.47
CA ASP A 243 -14.21 1.78 17.61
C ASP A 243 -13.07 2.54 18.32
N GLY A 244 -13.22 3.85 18.52
CA GLY A 244 -12.19 4.69 19.14
C GLY A 244 -10.94 4.96 18.31
N LEU A 245 -10.80 4.36 17.11
CA LEU A 245 -9.64 4.56 16.24
C LEU A 245 -9.57 6.01 15.76
N HIS A 246 -8.46 6.69 16.03
CA HIS A 246 -8.19 8.00 15.47
C HIS A 246 -6.69 8.29 15.34
N PHE A 247 -6.38 9.37 14.63
CA PHE A 247 -5.05 9.95 14.54
C PHE A 247 -5.15 11.43 14.92
N SER A 248 -4.12 11.96 15.58
CA SER A 248 -4.03 13.33 16.07
C SER A 248 -3.03 14.15 15.24
N PRO A 249 -3.40 14.68 14.06
CA PRO A 249 -2.53 15.53 13.26
C PRO A 249 -2.21 16.87 13.99
N PRO A 250 -1.05 17.50 13.73
CA PRO A 250 -0.10 17.19 12.65
C PRO A 250 0.82 16.02 12.99
N VAL A 251 0.81 14.99 12.15
CA VAL A 251 1.77 13.87 12.18
C VAL A 251 2.58 13.88 10.90
N ARG A 252 3.91 13.77 11.01
CA ARG A 252 4.79 13.58 9.85
C ARG A 252 5.63 12.33 10.05
N HIS A 253 5.62 11.42 9.08
CA HIS A 253 6.48 10.24 9.09
C HIS A 253 7.21 10.07 7.75
N ASN A 254 8.54 10.21 7.74
CA ASN A 254 9.33 10.22 6.51
C ASN A 254 9.59 8.82 5.92
N ASN A 255 9.35 7.75 6.69
CA ASN A 255 9.70 6.39 6.28
C ASN A 255 8.51 5.43 6.22
N LEU A 256 7.28 5.89 6.55
CA LEU A 256 6.10 5.03 6.51
C LEU A 256 5.76 4.76 5.05
N LYS A 257 5.86 3.51 4.64
CA LYS A 257 5.58 3.03 3.28
C LYS A 257 4.19 2.41 3.17
N ALA A 258 3.68 1.78 4.23
CA ALA A 258 2.33 1.23 4.25
C ALA A 258 1.55 1.65 5.49
N LEU A 259 0.30 2.07 5.26
CA LEU A 259 -0.72 2.27 6.28
C LEU A 259 -1.93 1.41 5.92
N ILE A 260 -2.29 0.48 6.81
CA ILE A 260 -3.38 -0.48 6.61
C ILE A 260 -4.34 -0.34 7.79
N VAL A 261 -5.61 -0.07 7.50
CA VAL A 261 -6.68 0.09 8.48
C VAL A 261 -7.82 -0.87 8.14
N GLU A 262 -7.96 -1.91 8.97
CA GLU A 262 -8.97 -2.96 8.84
C GLU A 262 -10.11 -2.69 9.84
N THR A 263 -11.35 -2.45 9.37
CA THR A 263 -12.49 -2.17 10.25
C THR A 263 -13.77 -2.80 9.73
N GLY A 264 -14.70 -3.07 10.65
CA GLY A 264 -16.10 -3.38 10.35
C GLY A 264 -16.96 -2.14 10.07
N GLY A 265 -16.46 -0.94 10.42
CA GLY A 265 -17.05 0.37 10.16
C GLY A 265 -16.03 1.49 10.37
N LEU A 266 -15.59 2.15 9.29
CA LEU A 266 -14.56 3.19 9.35
C LEU A 266 -15.18 4.57 9.49
N SER A 267 -14.72 5.33 10.48
CA SER A 267 -15.18 6.70 10.67
C SER A 267 -14.60 7.67 9.64
N ARG A 268 -15.39 8.64 9.22
CA ARG A 268 -14.98 9.74 8.36
C ARG A 268 -13.89 10.60 9.01
N ASP A 269 -13.93 10.72 10.33
CA ASP A 269 -12.91 11.44 11.10
C ASP A 269 -11.56 10.74 10.98
N ALA A 270 -11.50 9.40 11.09
CA ALA A 270 -10.26 8.66 10.89
C ALA A 270 -9.69 8.88 9.48
N VAL A 271 -10.53 8.86 8.43
CA VAL A 271 -10.11 9.16 7.05
C VAL A 271 -9.61 10.60 6.91
N ALA A 272 -10.32 11.56 7.48
CA ALA A 272 -9.92 12.96 7.48
C ALA A 272 -8.59 13.17 8.21
N HIS A 273 -8.37 12.50 9.35
CA HIS A 273 -7.11 12.54 10.08
C HIS A 273 -5.96 11.98 9.23
N ILE A 274 -6.15 10.83 8.58
CA ILE A 274 -5.16 10.22 7.67
C ILE A 274 -4.79 11.18 6.54
N CYS A 275 -5.78 11.82 5.91
CA CYS A 275 -5.57 12.79 4.83
C CYS A 275 -4.82 14.05 5.28
N ASN A 276 -4.85 14.36 6.59
CA ASN A 276 -4.16 15.50 7.19
C ASN A 276 -2.77 15.14 7.76
N MET A 277 -2.35 13.87 7.66
CA MET A 277 -0.97 13.47 7.96
C MET A 277 -0.02 13.78 6.79
N ASN A 278 1.26 13.97 7.11
CA ASN A 278 2.33 14.17 6.14
C ASN A 278 3.16 12.89 6.00
N LEU A 279 2.78 12.04 5.04
CA LEU A 279 3.37 10.72 4.80
C LEU A 279 4.04 10.66 3.41
N PRO A 280 5.17 11.36 3.20
CA PRO A 280 5.76 11.53 1.87
C PRO A 280 6.32 10.23 1.28
N ALA A 281 6.57 9.19 2.10
CA ALA A 281 7.05 7.90 1.65
C ALA A 281 5.94 6.85 1.48
N LEU A 282 4.67 7.23 1.67
CA LEU A 282 3.56 6.27 1.60
C LEU A 282 3.41 5.74 0.17
N GLU A 283 3.54 4.42 0.04
CA GLU A 283 3.45 3.66 -1.20
C GLU A 283 2.20 2.78 -1.22
N HIS A 284 1.67 2.40 -0.04
CA HIS A 284 0.51 1.55 0.14
C HIS A 284 -0.46 2.18 1.15
N LEU A 285 -1.67 2.45 0.71
CA LEU A 285 -2.79 2.82 1.57
C LEU A 285 -3.91 1.80 1.40
N GLU A 286 -4.34 1.18 2.49
CA GLU A 286 -5.45 0.24 2.50
C GLU A 286 -6.43 0.63 3.60
N LEU A 287 -7.68 0.89 3.21
CA LEU A 287 -8.77 1.27 4.09
C LEU A 287 -9.94 0.32 3.88
N TRP A 288 -10.43 -0.27 4.97
CA TRP A 288 -11.64 -1.10 4.98
C TRP A 288 -12.77 -0.26 5.54
N PHE A 289 -13.76 0.07 4.71
CA PHE A 289 -14.82 1.00 5.10
C PHE A 289 -15.89 0.38 5.98
N GLY A 290 -16.14 -0.92 5.80
CA GLY A 290 -17.18 -1.65 6.52
C GLY A 290 -18.59 -1.18 6.17
N SER A 291 -19.47 -1.27 7.17
CA SER A 291 -20.88 -0.89 7.10
C SER A 291 -21.24 0.17 8.15
N GLU A 292 -22.31 0.91 7.87
CA GLU A 292 -22.90 1.86 8.82
C GLU A 292 -23.51 1.17 10.06
N ASP A 293 -23.94 -0.08 9.92
CA ASP A 293 -24.48 -0.88 11.02
C ASP A 293 -23.44 -1.11 12.14
N TYR A 294 -22.15 -1.00 11.81
CA TYR A 294 -21.02 -1.22 12.72
C TYR A 294 -20.19 0.04 12.96
N GLY A 295 -20.85 1.20 12.88
CA GLY A 295 -20.27 2.50 13.23
C GLY A 295 -19.54 3.23 12.11
N GLY A 296 -19.56 2.69 10.88
CA GLY A 296 -19.03 3.39 9.72
C GLY A 296 -19.88 4.60 9.34
N ASP A 297 -19.25 5.76 9.15
CA ASP A 297 -19.91 6.98 8.65
C ASP A 297 -19.14 7.68 7.53
N CYS A 298 -18.09 7.01 7.02
CA CYS A 298 -17.33 7.44 5.86
C CYS A 298 -18.06 7.08 4.56
N TRP A 299 -18.11 8.03 3.63
CA TRP A 299 -18.70 7.86 2.30
C TRP A 299 -17.77 8.37 1.20
N VAL A 300 -18.26 8.34 -0.04
CA VAL A 300 -17.48 8.68 -1.24
C VAL A 300 -16.93 10.12 -1.21
N GLU A 301 -17.62 11.05 -0.56
CA GLU A 301 -17.17 12.44 -0.41
C GLU A 301 -15.93 12.56 0.47
N ASP A 302 -15.81 11.71 1.50
CA ASP A 302 -14.74 11.77 2.50
C ASP A 302 -13.39 11.28 1.93
N ILE A 303 -13.41 10.48 0.86
CA ILE A 303 -12.20 10.00 0.18
C ILE A 303 -11.71 10.92 -0.94
N HIS A 304 -12.47 11.98 -1.26
CA HIS A 304 -12.09 12.94 -2.30
C HIS A 304 -10.66 13.50 -2.14
N PRO A 305 -10.17 13.84 -0.93
CA PRO A 305 -8.78 14.28 -0.75
C PRO A 305 -7.75 13.24 -1.20
N ILE A 306 -8.01 11.95 -0.99
CA ILE A 306 -7.13 10.86 -1.43
C ILE A 306 -7.09 10.79 -2.96
N LEU A 307 -8.25 10.92 -3.60
CA LEU A 307 -8.40 10.71 -5.02
C LEU A 307 -7.94 11.89 -5.88
N PHE A 308 -8.13 13.13 -5.41
CA PHE A 308 -7.98 14.34 -6.24
C PHE A 308 -6.92 15.34 -5.76
N GLU A 309 -6.43 15.25 -4.52
CA GLU A 309 -5.49 16.23 -3.96
C GLU A 309 -4.03 15.75 -3.90
N GLU A 310 -3.72 14.60 -4.51
CA GLU A 310 -2.36 14.02 -4.57
C GLU A 310 -1.66 13.96 -3.18
N LYS A 311 -2.42 13.68 -2.11
CA LYS A 311 -1.93 13.67 -0.71
C LYS A 311 -0.69 12.78 -0.52
N PHE A 312 -0.64 11.67 -1.24
CA PHE A 312 0.38 10.64 -1.14
C PHE A 312 1.13 10.52 -2.48
N PRO A 313 2.19 11.31 -2.70
CA PRO A 313 2.82 11.46 -4.01
C PRO A 313 3.54 10.19 -4.51
N ASN A 314 3.87 9.27 -3.61
CA ASN A 314 4.52 7.99 -3.93
C ASN A 314 3.55 6.80 -3.90
N LEU A 315 2.23 7.05 -3.82
CA LEU A 315 1.24 5.97 -3.73
C LEU A 315 1.29 5.08 -4.98
N THR A 316 1.34 3.78 -4.74
CA THR A 316 1.37 2.72 -5.76
C THR A 316 0.26 1.71 -5.57
N TYR A 317 -0.20 1.50 -4.35
CA TYR A 317 -1.32 0.64 -4.00
C TYR A 317 -2.38 1.47 -3.28
N LEU A 318 -3.59 1.44 -3.80
CA LEU A 318 -4.77 2.02 -3.17
C LEU A 318 -5.82 0.92 -2.99
N GLY A 319 -6.01 0.51 -1.74
CA GLY A 319 -7.08 -0.38 -1.33
C GLY A 319 -8.23 0.40 -0.71
N LEU A 320 -9.37 0.39 -1.40
CA LEU A 320 -10.65 0.92 -0.92
C LEU A 320 -11.58 -0.28 -0.74
N ARG A 321 -11.23 -1.11 0.23
CA ARG A 321 -11.74 -2.46 0.40
C ARG A 321 -12.96 -2.49 1.31
N ASN A 322 -13.63 -3.63 1.31
CA ASN A 322 -14.67 -3.94 2.28
C ASN A 322 -15.71 -2.81 2.41
N SER A 323 -16.16 -2.26 1.28
CA SER A 323 -17.00 -1.05 1.27
C SER A 323 -18.44 -1.37 0.92
N GLN A 324 -19.38 -0.84 1.71
CA GLN A 324 -20.80 -0.88 1.38
C GLN A 324 -21.19 0.01 0.18
N PHE A 325 -20.33 0.94 -0.26
CA PHE A 325 -20.58 1.91 -1.33
C PHE A 325 -19.57 1.78 -2.50
N THR A 326 -19.28 0.54 -2.91
CA THR A 326 -18.22 0.29 -3.90
C THR A 326 -18.58 0.82 -5.30
N ASP A 327 -19.87 0.83 -5.68
CA ASP A 327 -20.32 1.41 -6.95
C ASP A 327 -20.04 2.93 -7.00
N GLU A 328 -20.28 3.62 -5.89
CA GLU A 328 -20.02 5.06 -5.73
C GLU A 328 -18.53 5.36 -5.81
N ILE A 329 -17.69 4.53 -5.16
CA ILE A 329 -16.23 4.62 -5.28
C ILE A 329 -15.81 4.52 -6.75
N VAL A 330 -16.35 3.55 -7.49
CA VAL A 330 -16.04 3.40 -8.92
C VAL A 330 -16.46 4.65 -9.70
N SER A 331 -17.64 5.21 -9.41
CA SER A 331 -18.15 6.37 -10.13
C SER A 331 -17.22 7.61 -10.05
N VAL A 332 -16.48 7.76 -8.95
CA VAL A 332 -15.56 8.89 -8.75
C VAL A 332 -14.13 8.56 -9.15
N ILE A 333 -13.64 7.36 -8.88
CA ILE A 333 -12.22 7.02 -9.07
C ILE A 333 -11.83 6.96 -10.56
N VAL A 334 -12.75 6.57 -11.43
CA VAL A 334 -12.51 6.50 -12.88
C VAL A 334 -12.23 7.87 -13.53
N GLY A 335 -12.63 8.96 -12.85
CA GLY A 335 -12.34 10.34 -13.24
C GLY A 335 -11.24 11.01 -12.41
N SER A 336 -10.59 10.26 -11.51
CA SER A 336 -9.60 10.80 -10.58
C SER A 336 -8.17 10.68 -11.10
N PRO A 337 -7.28 11.64 -10.78
CA PRO A 337 -5.87 11.57 -11.19
C PRO A 337 -5.12 10.39 -10.57
N VAL A 338 -5.58 9.85 -9.42
CA VAL A 338 -4.91 8.73 -8.75
C VAL A 338 -4.82 7.48 -9.62
N ILE A 339 -5.83 7.22 -10.45
CA ILE A 339 -5.85 6.06 -11.34
C ILE A 339 -4.71 6.08 -12.37
N ASP A 340 -4.25 7.28 -12.75
CA ASP A 340 -3.19 7.44 -13.73
C ASP A 340 -1.82 7.06 -13.18
N TYR A 341 -1.64 6.97 -11.85
CA TYR A 341 -0.33 6.77 -11.26
C TYR A 341 -0.22 5.58 -10.30
N ILE A 342 -1.30 5.05 -9.74
CA ILE A 342 -1.21 3.80 -8.98
C ILE A 342 -0.90 2.61 -9.90
N SER A 343 -0.42 1.53 -9.29
CA SER A 343 -0.14 0.24 -9.94
C SER A 343 -1.16 -0.82 -9.50
N VAL A 344 -1.71 -0.69 -8.31
CA VAL A 344 -2.77 -1.58 -7.81
C VAL A 344 -3.95 -0.76 -7.35
N LEU A 345 -5.13 -1.11 -7.87
CA LEU A 345 -6.41 -0.71 -7.31
C LEU A 345 -7.08 -1.95 -6.71
N ASP A 346 -7.37 -1.90 -5.41
CA ASP A 346 -8.05 -2.98 -4.70
C ASP A 346 -9.41 -2.52 -4.18
N LEU A 347 -10.46 -3.05 -4.79
CA LEU A 347 -11.88 -2.86 -4.46
C LEU A 347 -12.50 -4.16 -3.95
N SER A 348 -11.69 -5.07 -3.42
CA SER A 348 -12.18 -6.38 -2.96
C SER A 348 -13.03 -6.27 -1.69
N MET A 349 -13.80 -7.33 -1.44
CA MET A 349 -14.64 -7.50 -0.25
C MET A 349 -15.83 -6.51 -0.18
N GLY A 350 -16.07 -5.76 -1.25
CA GLY A 350 -17.08 -4.72 -1.29
C GLY A 350 -18.45 -5.19 -1.76
N THR A 351 -19.18 -4.23 -2.30
CA THR A 351 -20.53 -4.38 -2.81
C THR A 351 -20.63 -4.16 -4.32
N LEU A 352 -19.52 -4.13 -5.09
CA LEU A 352 -19.53 -3.76 -6.52
C LEU A 352 -20.52 -4.62 -7.32
N SER A 353 -21.44 -3.97 -8.04
CA SER A 353 -22.35 -4.61 -8.99
C SER A 353 -21.81 -4.58 -10.42
N ASP A 354 -22.42 -5.36 -11.29
CA ASP A 354 -22.23 -5.22 -12.74
C ASP A 354 -22.44 -3.78 -13.23
N ALA A 355 -23.48 -3.09 -12.73
CA ALA A 355 -23.77 -1.71 -13.14
C ALA A 355 -22.68 -0.73 -12.71
N GLY A 356 -22.16 -0.85 -11.49
CA GLY A 356 -21.01 -0.07 -11.03
C GLY A 356 -19.76 -0.40 -11.82
N ALA A 357 -19.51 -1.69 -12.07
CA ALA A 357 -18.30 -2.18 -12.73
C ALA A 357 -18.15 -1.72 -14.19
N GLU A 358 -19.26 -1.39 -14.88
CA GLU A 358 -19.21 -0.75 -16.21
C GLU A 358 -18.39 0.54 -16.20
N GLY A 359 -18.35 1.28 -15.07
CA GLY A 359 -17.48 2.45 -14.93
C GLY A 359 -16.00 2.12 -15.14
N LEU A 360 -15.53 0.99 -14.59
CA LEU A 360 -14.15 0.52 -14.75
C LEU A 360 -13.86 0.07 -16.18
N LEU A 361 -14.78 -0.67 -16.81
CA LEU A 361 -14.64 -1.12 -18.20
C LEU A 361 -14.50 0.04 -19.19
N ASN A 362 -15.22 1.14 -18.92
CA ASN A 362 -15.19 2.35 -19.74
C ASN A 362 -13.98 3.27 -19.43
N CYS A 363 -13.17 2.95 -18.42
CA CYS A 363 -11.99 3.71 -18.03
C CYS A 363 -10.73 3.10 -18.63
N SER A 364 -10.24 3.67 -19.73
CA SER A 364 -9.02 3.17 -20.40
C SER A 364 -7.78 3.11 -19.49
N ALA A 365 -7.72 3.97 -18.47
CA ALA A 365 -6.61 4.03 -17.52
C ALA A 365 -6.49 2.76 -16.66
N ILE A 366 -7.54 1.95 -16.53
CA ILE A 366 -7.51 0.66 -15.83
C ILE A 366 -6.46 -0.29 -16.46
N ASN A 367 -6.26 -0.24 -17.77
CA ASN A 367 -5.23 -1.04 -18.46
C ASN A 367 -3.80 -0.61 -18.10
N ASN A 368 -3.61 0.54 -17.45
CA ASN A 368 -2.29 0.98 -16.98
C ASN A 368 -1.94 0.42 -15.59
N LEU A 369 -2.90 -0.21 -14.91
CA LEU A 369 -2.67 -0.90 -13.65
C LEU A 369 -1.87 -2.19 -13.87
N ASP A 370 -1.17 -2.62 -12.84
CA ASP A 370 -0.66 -3.98 -12.73
C ASP A 370 -1.75 -4.94 -12.30
N ILE A 371 -2.49 -4.56 -11.25
CA ILE A 371 -3.51 -5.40 -10.65
C ILE A 371 -4.77 -4.56 -10.42
N LEU A 372 -5.90 -5.10 -10.88
CA LEU A 372 -7.23 -4.69 -10.44
C LEU A 372 -7.81 -5.83 -9.61
N ASN A 373 -8.00 -5.60 -8.31
CA ASN A 373 -8.65 -6.58 -7.43
C ASN A 373 -10.11 -6.19 -7.21
N ILE A 374 -11.01 -7.01 -7.73
CA ILE A 374 -12.47 -6.93 -7.62
C ILE A 374 -13.05 -8.23 -7.05
N SER A 375 -12.23 -9.01 -6.34
CA SER A 375 -12.64 -10.24 -5.65
C SER A 375 -13.66 -9.96 -4.55
N GLU A 376 -14.52 -10.92 -4.24
CA GLU A 376 -15.50 -10.80 -3.15
C GLU A 376 -16.47 -9.60 -3.30
N ASN A 377 -16.97 -9.41 -4.52
CA ASN A 377 -18.03 -8.46 -4.86
C ASN A 377 -19.28 -9.21 -5.36
N PHE A 378 -20.20 -8.53 -6.06
CA PHE A 378 -21.44 -9.09 -6.60
C PHE A 378 -21.45 -9.01 -8.13
N LEU A 379 -20.36 -9.49 -8.76
CA LEU A 379 -20.21 -9.47 -10.21
C LEU A 379 -20.70 -10.77 -10.84
N SER A 380 -21.46 -10.66 -11.91
CA SER A 380 -21.85 -11.82 -12.70
C SER A 380 -20.67 -12.41 -13.48
N GLN A 381 -20.78 -13.68 -13.83
CA GLN A 381 -19.79 -14.34 -14.68
C GLN A 381 -19.59 -13.62 -16.02
N ALA A 382 -20.67 -13.08 -16.61
CA ALA A 382 -20.60 -12.33 -17.86
C ALA A 382 -19.81 -11.02 -17.72
N MET A 383 -19.93 -10.35 -16.57
CA MET A 383 -19.13 -9.17 -16.27
C MET A 383 -17.65 -9.51 -16.08
N ILE A 384 -17.34 -10.59 -15.34
CA ILE A 384 -15.96 -11.06 -15.14
C ILE A 384 -15.30 -11.41 -16.48
N GLU A 385 -16.04 -12.04 -17.40
CA GLU A 385 -15.55 -12.34 -18.75
C GLU A 385 -15.13 -11.07 -19.50
N LYS A 386 -15.90 -9.98 -19.42
CA LYS A 386 -15.50 -8.68 -20.01
C LYS A 386 -14.18 -8.16 -19.41
N PHE A 387 -14.00 -8.28 -18.10
CA PHE A 387 -12.76 -7.86 -17.44
C PHE A 387 -11.54 -8.69 -17.87
N SER A 388 -11.75 -9.96 -18.24
CA SER A 388 -10.66 -10.82 -18.72
C SER A 388 -10.07 -10.40 -20.07
N GLU A 389 -10.76 -9.51 -20.81
CA GLU A 389 -10.30 -8.96 -22.08
C GLU A 389 -9.39 -7.72 -21.91
N LEU A 390 -9.25 -7.20 -20.69
CA LEU A 390 -8.41 -6.04 -20.39
C LEU A 390 -6.92 -6.40 -20.29
N ASP A 391 -6.04 -5.42 -20.57
CA ASP A 391 -4.58 -5.53 -20.44
C ASP A 391 -4.11 -5.24 -18.99
N VAL A 392 -4.87 -5.74 -18.01
CA VAL A 392 -4.55 -5.67 -16.58
C VAL A 392 -4.73 -7.05 -15.96
N ARG A 393 -3.92 -7.39 -14.95
CA ARG A 393 -4.16 -8.61 -14.18
C ARG A 393 -5.37 -8.39 -13.27
N VAL A 394 -6.49 -9.00 -13.62
CA VAL A 394 -7.71 -8.95 -12.82
C VAL A 394 -7.74 -10.08 -11.80
N LEU A 395 -8.03 -9.76 -10.53
CA LEU A 395 -8.39 -10.71 -9.49
C LEU A 395 -9.90 -10.56 -9.23
N ALA A 396 -10.69 -11.59 -9.51
CA ALA A 396 -12.16 -11.54 -9.40
C ALA A 396 -12.73 -12.78 -8.67
N ASN A 397 -11.96 -13.33 -7.73
CA ASN A 397 -12.32 -14.58 -7.07
C ASN A 397 -13.48 -14.40 -6.07
N ASN A 398 -14.17 -15.47 -5.72
CA ASN A 398 -15.15 -15.54 -4.62
C ASN A 398 -16.29 -14.50 -4.71
N GLN A 399 -16.88 -14.28 -5.90
CA GLN A 399 -18.06 -13.42 -6.01
C GLN A 399 -19.23 -13.96 -5.18
N LYS A 400 -20.02 -13.03 -4.63
CA LYS A 400 -21.22 -13.25 -3.82
C LYS A 400 -22.46 -13.12 -4.71
N GLU A 401 -23.53 -13.79 -4.29
CA GLU A 401 -24.86 -13.65 -4.90
C GLU A 401 -25.67 -12.62 -4.10
N GLU A 402 -26.44 -11.78 -4.79
CA GLU A 402 -27.32 -10.81 -4.16
C GLU A 402 -28.48 -11.53 -3.46
N ASP A 403 -28.80 -11.15 -2.23
CA ASP A 403 -29.92 -11.74 -1.49
C ASP A 403 -31.25 -11.15 -1.99
N GLU A 404 -31.92 -11.89 -2.90
CA GLU A 404 -33.20 -11.50 -3.50
C GLU A 404 -34.35 -11.40 -2.48
N ASP A 405 -34.24 -12.04 -1.31
CA ASP A 405 -35.27 -12.08 -0.27
C ASP A 405 -35.11 -10.96 0.78
N SER A 406 -34.06 -10.15 0.67
CA SER A 406 -33.80 -9.08 1.62
C SER A 406 -34.69 -7.85 1.37
N TYR A 407 -35.37 -7.37 2.42
CA TYR A 407 -36.17 -6.14 2.40
C TYR A 407 -35.30 -4.86 2.43
N ILE A 408 -34.00 -5.00 2.68
CA ILE A 408 -32.96 -3.96 2.72
C ILE A 408 -31.88 -4.37 1.69
N HIS A 409 -31.17 -3.42 1.08
CA HIS A 409 -30.18 -3.64 0.01
C HIS A 409 -29.47 -5.03 0.04
N GLY A 410 -29.66 -5.86 -0.99
CA GLY A 410 -29.22 -7.27 -1.01
C GLY A 410 -27.71 -7.49 -1.14
N ARG A 411 -26.90 -6.43 -1.10
CA ARG A 411 -25.43 -6.46 -1.22
C ARG A 411 -24.80 -5.91 0.06
N TYR A 412 -23.87 -6.67 0.63
CA TYR A 412 -23.15 -6.35 1.86
C TYR A 412 -21.64 -6.58 1.70
N CYS A 413 -20.81 -5.82 2.43
CA CYS A 413 -19.36 -6.03 2.46
C CYS A 413 -19.00 -7.34 3.19
N SER A 414 -17.82 -7.92 2.91
CA SER A 414 -17.48 -9.26 3.42
C SER A 414 -17.21 -9.29 4.93
N VAL A 415 -16.79 -8.17 5.52
CA VAL A 415 -16.45 -8.06 6.95
C VAL A 415 -17.20 -6.87 7.53
N ALA A 416 -17.90 -7.08 8.64
CA ALA A 416 -18.73 -6.05 9.26
C ALA A 416 -18.78 -6.28 10.78
N GLU A 417 -19.03 -7.52 11.22
CA GLU A 417 -18.94 -7.97 12.62
C GLU A 417 -17.56 -8.42 13.03
#